data_AF-A0A6B0WKD1-F1
#
_entry.id   AF-A0A6B0WKD1-F1
#
_cell.length_a   1.000
_cell.length_b   1.000
_cell.length_c   1.000
_cell.angle_alpha   90.00
_cell.angle_beta   90.00
_cell.angle_gamma   90.00
#
_symmetry.space_group_name_H-M   'P 1'
#
loop_
_entity.id
_entity.type
_entity.pdbx_description
1 polymer ?
#
loop_
_entity_poly.entity_id
_entity_poly.type
_entity_poly.pdbx_seq_one_letter_code
_entity_poly.pdbx_strand_id
1 'polypeptide(L)'
;MKSLQEADFGLRRSGDDDASGWPIANGIRLNAFQRWACSLGFAWRSPSGRLIPDPTPAVRDSIPAMFANESTLEGRSFVAALGAQLPVMESGAYRRFVEENWNRSAQSNELLSIATTDALRRLEASGHLVFEDLADAPKVSHADGSTFSHVSWGECVG
;
A
#
# COMPACT_ATOMS: atom_id res chain seq x y z
N MET A 1 19.38 4.98 -24.06
CA MET A 1 18.24 4.22 -23.51
C MET A 1 17.48 5.18 -22.61
N LYS A 2 16.25 5.57 -22.97
CA LYS A 2 15.42 6.43 -22.10
C LYS A 2 15.00 5.63 -20.87
N SER A 3 14.95 6.27 -19.71
CA SER A 3 14.36 5.61 -18.54
C SER A 3 12.86 5.38 -18.80
N LEU A 4 12.27 4.34 -18.22
CA LEU A 4 10.83 4.07 -18.35
C LEU A 4 9.99 5.28 -17.91
N GLN A 5 10.46 5.98 -16.88
CA GLN A 5 9.84 7.22 -16.42
C GLN A 5 9.83 8.32 -17.50
N GLU A 6 10.87 8.42 -18.34
CA GLU A 6 10.91 9.37 -19.47
C GLU A 6 10.03 8.96 -20.65
N ALA A 7 9.66 7.68 -20.75
CA ALA A 7 8.73 7.19 -21.76
C ALA A 7 7.28 7.50 -21.36
N ASP A 8 6.93 7.29 -20.09
CA ASP A 8 5.56 7.43 -19.59
C ASP A 8 5.18 8.89 -19.33
N PHE A 9 6.11 9.68 -18.77
CA PHE A 9 5.86 11.06 -18.36
C PHE A 9 6.57 12.10 -19.23
N GLY A 10 7.26 11.64 -20.28
CA GLY A 10 8.16 12.46 -21.09
C GLY A 10 9.46 12.79 -20.35
N LEU A 11 10.38 13.46 -21.06
CA LEU A 11 11.65 13.94 -20.47
C LEU A 11 11.36 14.74 -19.19
N ARG A 12 11.98 14.32 -18.09
CA ARG A 12 11.91 15.07 -16.83
C ARG A 12 12.61 16.40 -17.04
N ARG A 13 11.83 17.45 -17.26
CA ARG A 13 12.38 18.79 -17.43
C ARG A 13 12.74 19.35 -16.06
N SER A 14 13.96 19.85 -15.94
CA SER A 14 14.43 20.57 -14.76
C SER A 14 13.79 21.97 -14.74
N GLY A 15 12.78 22.14 -13.88
CA GLY A 15 12.07 23.42 -13.67
C GLY A 15 10.60 23.19 -13.31
N ASP A 16 9.95 24.20 -12.72
CA ASP A 16 8.49 24.24 -12.43
C ASP A 16 7.67 24.36 -13.74
N ASP A 17 7.95 23.49 -14.71
CA ASP A 17 7.35 23.50 -16.04
C ASP A 17 6.07 22.64 -15.99
N ASP A 18 4.91 23.30 -15.87
CA ASP A 18 3.58 22.68 -15.75
C ASP A 18 3.19 21.79 -16.96
N ALA A 19 3.97 21.89 -18.05
CA ALA A 19 3.83 21.12 -19.27
C ALA A 19 4.47 19.71 -19.22
N SER A 20 5.19 19.36 -18.14
CA SER A 20 5.69 17.99 -17.98
C SER A 20 4.54 17.03 -17.63
N GLY A 21 4.52 15.83 -18.24
CA GLY A 21 3.55 14.78 -17.92
C GLY A 21 3.73 14.18 -16.52
N TRP A 22 4.69 14.67 -15.75
CA TRP A 22 5.05 14.14 -14.44
C TRP A 22 3.99 14.51 -13.38
N PRO A 23 3.48 13.53 -12.61
CA PRO A 23 2.46 13.78 -11.59
C PRO A 23 2.94 14.74 -10.49
N ILE A 24 4.24 14.70 -10.18
CA ILE A 24 4.92 15.54 -9.20
C ILE A 24 6.00 16.35 -9.92
N ALA A 25 5.57 17.41 -10.60
CA ALA A 25 6.42 18.25 -11.44
C ALA A 25 6.92 19.53 -10.76
N ASN A 26 6.16 20.06 -9.79
CA ASN A 26 6.45 21.33 -9.13
C ASN A 26 6.06 21.30 -7.65
N GLY A 27 6.48 22.34 -6.91
CA GLY A 27 6.17 22.49 -5.49
C GLY A 27 4.67 22.48 -5.17
N ILE A 28 3.83 23.01 -6.06
CA ILE A 28 2.36 23.05 -5.89
C ILE A 28 1.77 21.63 -5.97
N ARG A 29 2.16 20.82 -6.96
CA ARG A 29 1.71 19.43 -7.11
C ARG A 29 2.26 18.53 -6.01
N LEU A 30 3.50 18.76 -5.57
CA LEU A 30 4.06 18.06 -4.42
C LEU A 30 3.29 18.39 -3.13
N ASN A 31 2.90 19.64 -2.92
CA ASN A 31 2.08 20.04 -1.78
C ASN A 31 0.69 19.39 -1.83
N ALA A 32 0.06 19.35 -3.00
CA ALA A 32 -1.23 18.67 -3.19
C ALA A 32 -1.13 17.18 -2.89
N PHE A 33 -0.10 16.49 -3.41
CA PHE A 33 0.17 15.09 -3.12
C PHE A 33 0.38 14.85 -1.62
N GLN A 34 1.26 15.63 -0.97
CA GLN A 34 1.54 15.52 0.46
C GLN A 34 0.28 15.71 1.31
N ARG A 35 -0.59 16.67 0.94
CA ARG A 35 -1.86 16.90 1.61
C ARG A 35 -2.77 15.69 1.52
N TRP A 36 -2.99 15.17 0.31
CA TRP A 36 -3.87 14.02 0.11
C TRP A 36 -3.31 12.73 0.73
N ALA A 37 -2.00 12.48 0.62
CA ALA A 37 -1.36 11.32 1.25
C ALA A 37 -1.58 11.32 2.77
N CYS A 38 -1.45 12.48 3.42
CA CYS A 38 -1.76 12.61 4.85
C CYS A 38 -3.26 12.49 5.15
N SER A 39 -4.13 13.16 4.38
CA SER A 39 -5.57 13.14 4.60
C SER A 39 -6.21 11.76 4.43
N LEU A 40 -5.65 10.94 3.53
CA LEU A 40 -6.10 9.58 3.30
C LEU A 40 -5.46 8.56 4.26
N GLY A 41 -4.60 9.01 5.19
CA GLY A 41 -3.93 8.13 6.14
C GLY A 41 -2.87 7.22 5.51
N PHE A 42 -2.30 7.61 4.37
CA PHE A 42 -1.21 6.90 3.70
C PHE A 42 0.17 7.47 4.01
N ALA A 43 0.23 8.60 4.72
CA ALA A 43 1.45 9.20 5.20
C ALA A 43 1.18 10.09 6.41
N TRP A 44 2.24 10.47 7.10
CA TRP A 44 2.22 11.56 8.08
C TRP A 44 3.43 12.46 7.89
N ARG A 45 3.38 13.65 8.49
CA ARG A 45 4.54 14.55 8.53
C ARG A 45 5.27 14.38 9.84
N SER A 46 6.58 14.14 9.77
CA SER A 46 7.44 14.23 10.95
C SER A 46 7.41 15.64 11.54
N PRO A 47 7.84 15.82 12.80
CA PRO A 47 8.05 17.16 13.38
C PRO A 47 9.01 18.03 12.56
N SER A 48 9.93 17.42 11.81
CA SER A 48 10.84 18.09 10.87
C SER A 48 10.23 18.37 9.49
N GLY A 49 8.95 18.08 9.27
CA GLY A 49 8.20 18.36 8.05
C GLY A 49 8.36 17.32 6.93
N ARG A 50 9.11 16.23 7.15
CA ARG A 50 9.30 15.14 6.17
C ARG A 50 8.04 14.30 6.04
N LEU A 51 7.65 13.97 4.81
CA LEU A 51 6.57 13.03 4.53
C LEU A 51 7.07 11.60 4.76
N ILE A 52 6.39 10.85 5.64
CA ILE A 52 6.68 9.45 5.94
C ILE A 52 5.48 8.62 5.48
N PRO A 53 5.62 7.77 4.45
CA PRO A 53 4.56 6.85 4.04
C PRO A 53 4.23 5.89 5.19
N ASP A 54 2.94 5.76 5.48
CA ASP A 54 2.43 4.96 6.58
C ASP A 54 0.95 4.66 6.33
N PRO A 55 0.61 3.53 5.70
CA PRO A 55 -0.77 3.17 5.44
C PRO A 55 -1.47 2.54 6.66
N THR A 56 -0.80 2.40 7.82
CA THR A 56 -1.38 1.75 9.01
C THR A 56 -2.75 2.29 9.41
N PRO A 57 -2.97 3.62 9.50
CA PRO A 57 -4.29 4.16 9.87
C PRO A 57 -5.38 3.81 8.85
N ALA A 58 -5.07 3.94 7.55
CA ALA A 58 -6.01 3.62 6.49
C ALA A 58 -6.41 2.13 6.50
N VAL A 59 -5.43 1.24 6.69
CA VAL A 59 -5.70 -0.20 6.81
C VAL A 59 -6.55 -0.48 8.03
N ARG A 60 -6.17 0.03 9.21
CA ARG A 60 -6.93 -0.14 10.45
C ARG A 60 -8.40 0.24 10.30
N ASP A 61 -8.64 1.43 9.76
CA ASP A 61 -10.00 1.98 9.64
C ASP A 61 -10.85 1.21 8.62
N SER A 62 -10.19 0.47 7.71
CA SER A 62 -10.84 -0.42 6.74
C SER A 62 -11.09 -1.85 7.25
N ILE A 63 -10.48 -2.29 8.36
CA ILE A 63 -10.61 -3.66 8.89
C ILE A 63 -12.07 -4.11 9.02
N PRO A 64 -12.99 -3.35 9.66
CA PRO A 64 -14.39 -3.79 9.79
C PRO A 64 -15.06 -4.06 8.44
N ALA A 65 -14.76 -3.24 7.42
CA ALA A 65 -15.32 -3.41 6.08
C ALA A 65 -14.66 -4.57 5.31
N MET A 66 -13.39 -4.87 5.58
CA MET A 66 -12.67 -6.01 4.99
C MET A 66 -13.21 -7.35 5.50
N PHE A 67 -13.46 -7.45 6.81
CA PHE A 67 -13.94 -8.66 7.46
C PHE A 67 -15.47 -8.83 7.36
N ALA A 68 -16.22 -7.73 7.20
CA ALA A 68 -17.68 -7.72 7.15
C ALA A 68 -18.31 -8.47 8.35
N ASN A 69 -18.75 -9.72 8.15
CA ASN A 69 -19.34 -10.58 9.18
C ASN A 69 -18.45 -11.78 9.56
N GLU A 70 -17.27 -11.90 8.97
CA GLU A 70 -16.31 -12.96 9.24
C GLU A 70 -15.33 -12.51 10.32
N SER A 71 -14.89 -13.42 11.20
CA SER A 71 -13.84 -13.14 12.18
C SER A 71 -12.44 -13.41 11.63
N THR A 72 -12.35 -14.22 10.58
CA THR A 72 -11.10 -14.74 10.02
C THR A 72 -11.23 -14.86 8.51
N LEU A 73 -10.21 -14.41 7.79
CA LEU A 73 -10.11 -14.51 6.33
C LEU A 73 -8.88 -15.35 5.96
N GLU A 74 -8.98 -16.11 4.87
CA GLU A 74 -7.81 -16.68 4.20
C GLU A 74 -6.92 -15.56 3.65
N GLY A 75 -5.60 -15.78 3.61
CA GLY A 75 -4.60 -14.74 3.37
C GLY A 75 -4.76 -14.03 2.03
N ARG A 76 -5.02 -14.75 0.93
CA ARG A 76 -5.27 -14.14 -0.39
C ARG A 76 -6.59 -13.39 -0.40
N SER A 77 -7.61 -13.91 0.28
CA SER A 77 -8.93 -13.27 0.44
C SER A 77 -8.81 -11.97 1.23
N PHE A 78 -8.00 -11.95 2.29
CA PHE A 78 -7.65 -10.74 3.05
C PHE A 78 -6.96 -9.70 2.17
N VAL A 79 -5.96 -10.09 1.37
CA VAL A 79 -5.26 -9.18 0.45
C VAL A 79 -6.21 -8.63 -0.63
N ALA A 80 -7.12 -9.45 -1.14
CA ALA A 80 -8.14 -9.01 -2.10
C ALA A 80 -9.11 -8.00 -1.46
N ALA A 81 -9.56 -8.24 -0.24
CA ALA A 81 -10.40 -7.31 0.52
C ALA A 81 -9.67 -5.98 0.80
N LEU A 82 -8.37 -6.05 1.12
CA LEU A 82 -7.52 -4.87 1.29
C LEU A 82 -7.51 -4.01 0.04
N GLY A 83 -7.27 -4.61 -1.14
CA GLY A 83 -7.27 -3.90 -2.41
C GLY A 83 -8.65 -3.36 -2.82
N ALA A 84 -9.73 -4.04 -2.41
CA ALA A 84 -11.09 -3.58 -2.66
C ALA A 84 -11.45 -2.33 -1.81
N GLN A 85 -11.05 -2.31 -0.53
CA GLN A 85 -11.29 -1.18 0.37
C GLN A 85 -10.31 -0.02 0.14
N LEU A 86 -9.06 -0.33 -0.21
CA LEU A 86 -7.99 0.62 -0.45
C LEU A 86 -7.39 0.40 -1.86
N PRO A 87 -7.99 1.00 -2.92
CA PRO A 87 -7.62 0.72 -4.31
C PRO A 87 -6.17 1.02 -4.71
N VAL A 88 -5.43 1.76 -3.88
CA VAL A 88 -4.01 2.09 -4.07
C VAL A 88 -3.05 1.07 -3.43
N MET A 89 -3.58 0.11 -2.65
CA MET A 89 -2.80 -0.94 -1.98
C MET A 89 -2.75 -2.24 -2.80
N GLU A 90 -2.21 -3.31 -2.21
CA GLU A 90 -2.07 -4.63 -2.84
C GLU A 90 -3.36 -5.09 -3.50
N SER A 91 -3.28 -5.64 -4.72
CA SER A 91 -4.41 -6.06 -5.56
C SER A 91 -5.44 -4.96 -5.95
N GLY A 92 -5.28 -3.74 -5.43
CA GLY A 92 -6.15 -2.61 -5.70
C GLY A 92 -6.12 -2.16 -7.15
N ALA A 93 -7.25 -1.64 -7.64
CA ALA A 93 -7.41 -1.26 -9.05
C ALA A 93 -6.48 -0.12 -9.49
N TYR A 94 -6.23 0.87 -8.62
CA TYR A 94 -5.31 1.97 -8.95
C TYR A 94 -3.86 1.55 -8.89
N ARG A 95 -3.50 0.67 -7.96
CA ARG A 95 -2.15 0.10 -7.96
C ARG A 95 -1.89 -0.70 -9.22
N ARG A 96 -2.79 -1.63 -9.59
CA ARG A 96 -2.68 -2.41 -10.83
C ARG A 96 -2.62 -1.52 -12.05
N PHE A 97 -3.49 -0.51 -12.13
CA PHE A 97 -3.44 0.48 -13.21
C PHE A 97 -2.05 1.13 -13.31
N VAL A 98 -1.49 1.59 -12.19
CA VAL A 98 -0.14 2.17 -12.20
C VAL A 98 0.90 1.13 -12.61
N GLU A 99 0.89 -0.08 -12.06
CA GLU A 99 1.85 -1.15 -12.35
C GLU A 99 1.78 -1.61 -13.82
N GLU A 100 0.60 -1.75 -14.40
CA GLU A 100 0.38 -2.13 -15.81
C GLU A 100 0.84 -1.05 -16.78
N ASN A 101 0.65 0.22 -16.42
CA ASN A 101 1.12 1.37 -17.21
C ASN A 101 2.60 1.68 -16.95
N TRP A 102 3.18 1.12 -15.89
CA TRP A 102 4.58 1.26 -15.53
C TRP A 102 5.35 0.10 -16.14
N ASN A 103 5.96 0.31 -17.30
CA ASN A 103 6.58 -0.72 -18.14
C ASN A 103 7.90 -1.30 -17.56
N ARG A 104 7.94 -1.61 -16.25
CA ARG A 104 8.95 -2.45 -15.61
C ARG A 104 8.55 -3.92 -15.76
N SER A 105 9.54 -4.80 -15.83
CA SER A 105 9.31 -6.23 -15.63
C SER A 105 8.47 -6.41 -14.37
N ALA A 106 7.33 -7.09 -14.47
CA ALA A 106 6.53 -7.46 -13.32
C ALA A 106 7.48 -8.10 -12.29
N GLN A 107 7.88 -7.34 -11.27
CA GLN A 107 8.48 -7.94 -10.09
C GLN A 107 7.42 -8.93 -9.63
N SER A 108 7.82 -10.19 -9.43
CA SER A 108 6.87 -11.24 -9.08
C SER A 108 5.97 -10.73 -7.97
N ASN A 109 4.66 -10.63 -8.27
CA ASN A 109 3.60 -10.18 -7.35
C ASN A 109 3.39 -11.19 -6.20
N GLU A 110 4.41 -11.96 -5.85
CA GLU A 110 4.42 -12.96 -4.81
C GLU A 110 4.64 -12.34 -3.42
N LEU A 111 5.33 -11.19 -3.36
CA LEU A 111 5.59 -10.47 -2.12
C LEU A 111 4.71 -9.23 -2.00
N LEU A 112 4.18 -9.01 -0.79
CA LEU A 112 3.61 -7.71 -0.44
C LEU A 112 4.70 -6.63 -0.49
N SER A 113 4.29 -5.39 -0.76
CA SER A 113 5.20 -4.25 -0.67
C SER A 113 5.70 -4.03 0.77
N ILE A 114 6.84 -3.36 0.91
CA ILE A 114 7.41 -3.00 2.21
C ILE A 114 6.41 -2.17 3.03
N ALA A 115 5.76 -1.18 2.41
CA ALA A 115 4.79 -0.33 3.09
C ALA A 115 3.59 -1.12 3.64
N THR A 116 3.07 -2.07 2.86
CA THR A 116 2.01 -2.98 3.34
C THR A 116 2.51 -3.86 4.46
N THR A 117 3.69 -4.47 4.29
CA THR A 117 4.30 -5.35 5.31
C THR A 117 4.46 -4.65 6.65
N ASP A 118 5.07 -3.46 6.65
CA ASP A 118 5.26 -2.67 7.87
C ASP A 118 3.92 -2.29 8.52
N ALA A 119 2.91 -1.96 7.72
CA ALA A 119 1.61 -1.62 8.24
C ALA A 119 0.91 -2.82 8.89
N LEU A 120 0.96 -4.00 8.27
CA LEU A 120 0.39 -5.23 8.83
C LEU A 120 1.10 -5.63 10.13
N ARG A 121 2.44 -5.51 10.18
CA ARG A 121 3.22 -5.77 11.42
C ARG A 121 2.84 -4.84 12.57
N ARG A 122 2.58 -3.56 12.29
CA ARG A 122 2.11 -2.62 13.32
C ARG A 122 0.71 -2.97 13.82
N LEU A 123 -0.17 -3.43 12.93
CA LEU A 123 -1.52 -3.87 13.28
C LEU A 123 -1.52 -5.17 14.08
N GLU A 124 -0.61 -6.09 13.77
CA GLU A 124 -0.34 -7.29 14.56
C GLU A 124 0.16 -6.92 15.96
N ALA A 125 1.21 -6.09 16.03
CA ALA A 125 1.81 -5.68 17.30
C ALA A 125 0.85 -4.88 18.21
N SER A 126 -0.14 -4.20 17.62
CA SER A 126 -1.19 -3.48 18.34
C SER A 126 -2.46 -4.30 18.59
N GLY A 127 -2.49 -5.58 18.20
CA GLY A 127 -3.60 -6.49 18.43
C GLY A 127 -4.84 -6.25 17.56
N HIS A 128 -4.76 -5.43 16.50
CA HIS A 128 -5.87 -5.23 15.57
C HIS A 128 -6.02 -6.41 14.59
N LEU A 129 -4.93 -7.12 14.31
CA LEU A 129 -4.91 -8.30 13.45
C LEU A 129 -4.10 -9.40 14.11
N VAL A 130 -4.46 -10.65 13.83
CA VAL A 130 -3.68 -11.84 14.22
C VAL A 130 -3.40 -12.65 12.96
N PHE A 131 -2.14 -13.01 12.74
CA PHE A 131 -1.71 -13.78 11.58
C PHE A 131 -1.40 -15.22 11.96
N GLU A 132 -1.83 -16.16 11.13
CA GLU A 132 -1.54 -17.59 11.28
C GLU A 132 -0.90 -18.14 10.02
N ASP A 133 0.01 -19.10 10.16
CA ASP A 133 0.66 -19.81 9.05
C ASP A 133 0.43 -21.32 9.16
N LEU A 134 -0.61 -21.80 8.48
CA LEU A 134 -0.99 -23.21 8.44
C LEU A 134 -0.27 -23.94 7.30
N ALA A 135 0.30 -25.12 7.59
CA ALA A 135 1.18 -25.87 6.69
C ALA A 135 0.53 -26.25 5.34
N ASP A 136 -0.76 -26.57 5.32
CA ASP A 136 -1.49 -27.06 4.15
C ASP A 136 -2.35 -26.00 3.45
N ALA A 137 -2.13 -24.71 3.77
CA ALA A 137 -2.90 -23.60 3.21
C ALA A 137 -2.07 -22.75 2.23
N PRO A 138 -2.70 -22.15 1.20
CA PRO A 138 -2.03 -21.16 0.35
C PRO A 138 -1.45 -20.02 1.19
N LYS A 139 -0.20 -19.65 0.91
CA LYS A 139 0.51 -18.61 1.66
C LYS A 139 0.61 -17.30 0.89
N VAL A 140 0.62 -16.21 1.64
CA VAL A 140 1.00 -14.87 1.21
C VAL A 140 2.34 -14.53 1.86
N SER A 141 3.25 -13.96 1.07
CA SER A 141 4.59 -13.63 1.53
C SER A 141 4.71 -12.12 1.80
N HIS A 142 5.22 -11.77 2.96
CA HIS A 142 5.63 -10.42 3.30
C HIS A 142 6.93 -10.03 2.57
N ALA A 143 7.24 -8.73 2.52
CA ALA A 143 8.47 -8.22 1.92
C ALA A 143 9.75 -8.72 2.60
N ASP A 144 9.66 -9.09 3.89
CA ASP A 144 10.77 -9.63 4.69
C ASP A 144 10.96 -11.15 4.52
N GLY A 145 10.16 -11.80 3.68
CA GLY A 145 10.21 -13.24 3.40
C GLY A 145 9.39 -14.12 4.35
N SER A 146 8.81 -13.55 5.40
CA SER A 146 7.86 -14.28 6.26
C SER A 146 6.52 -14.51 5.57
N THR A 147 5.75 -15.50 6.02
CA THR A 147 4.48 -15.89 5.39
C THR A 147 3.32 -15.93 6.38
N PHE A 148 2.11 -15.79 5.85
CA PHE A 148 0.86 -16.07 6.56
C PHE A 148 -0.13 -16.75 5.60
N SER A 149 -1.05 -17.53 6.13
CA SER A 149 -2.14 -18.15 5.38
C SER A 149 -3.53 -17.70 5.84
N HIS A 150 -3.66 -17.19 7.07
CA HIS A 150 -4.93 -16.65 7.58
C HIS A 150 -4.69 -15.37 8.38
N VAL A 151 -5.72 -14.52 8.41
CA VAL A 151 -5.74 -13.30 9.20
C VAL A 151 -7.05 -13.23 9.95
N SER A 152 -6.98 -13.07 11.27
CA SER A 152 -8.14 -12.87 12.12
C SER A 152 -8.21 -11.41 12.59
N TRP A 153 -9.42 -10.90 12.74
CA TRP A 153 -9.64 -9.62 13.41
C TRP A 153 -9.35 -9.80 14.90
N GLY A 154 -8.38 -9.05 15.41
CA GLY A 154 -8.06 -9.06 16.83
C GLY A 154 -9.06 -8.26 17.66
N GLU A 155 -9.32 -8.71 18.88
CA GLU A 155 -10.08 -7.94 19.87
C GLU A 155 -9.18 -6.83 20.42
N CYS A 156 -9.51 -5.57 20.15
CA CYS A 156 -8.77 -4.43 20.69
C CYS A 156 -8.66 -4.53 22.22
N VAL A 157 -7.43 -4.58 22.74
CA VAL A 157 -7.20 -4.24 24.15
C VAL A 157 -7.26 -2.72 24.23
N GLY A 158 -8.40 -2.21 24.72
CA GLY A 158 -8.67 -0.78 24.88
C GLY A 158 -7.73 -0.07 25.85
#